data_AF-A0A179GNS5-F1
#
_entry.id   AF-A0A179GNS5-F1
#
_cell.length_a   1.000
_cell.length_b   1.000
_cell.length_c   1.000
_cell.angle_alpha   90.00
_cell.angle_beta   90.00
_cell.angle_gamma   90.00
#
_symmetry.space_group_name_H-M   'P 1'
#
loop_
_entity.id
_entity.type
_entity.pdbx_description
1 polymer ?
#
loop_
_entity_poly.entity_id
_entity_poly.type
_entity_poly.pdbx_seq_one_letter_code
_entity_poly.pdbx_strand_id
1 'polypeptide(L)'
;MDLDDSDFYGDEDTTESLQRRVAEFNPSDWLRNQNASRARPPQQANFAGEASQFHNPYAGVPYAWQLTEKVDDFLARLPPLTTEQSEQVPWIFICNPYIPRADKRQSDSELLKGNQDEAPVEEGSKLEWVVQGGIERLQMLQDVHRMLQEAGKSPSFIQREMNKQRKKAGLDVLHLAHAGKVRTGKWLLFCPPAEVNETWAILAHATANNELGIAAKVAPRPQSDDPRRDRLICVYTADFHDKADVGRVLQRLRELRLVESKGRVLYYKPDIYTYVGIAHGNPWGLAASIYSSRDVF
;
A
#
# COMPACT_ATOMS: atom_id res chain seq x y z
N MET A 1 37.45 -67.58 2.07
CA MET A 1 36.09 -68.12 2.21
C MET A 1 35.28 -67.01 2.85
N ASP A 2 35.03 -65.88 2.17
CA ASP A 2 34.24 -65.69 0.94
C ASP A 2 32.90 -66.41 1.07
N LEU A 3 31.71 -65.82 0.95
CA LEU A 3 31.19 -64.47 0.70
C LEU A 3 29.67 -64.69 0.89
N ASP A 4 28.92 -63.76 1.47
CA ASP A 4 27.57 -63.52 0.91
C ASP A 4 27.11 -62.09 1.22
N ASP A 5 27.45 -61.19 0.31
CA ASP A 5 27.06 -59.77 0.29
C ASP A 5 25.84 -59.59 -0.65
N SER A 6 25.05 -60.65 -0.86
CA SER A 6 24.03 -60.75 -1.91
C SER A 6 22.64 -60.21 -1.54
N ASP A 7 22.44 -59.62 -0.36
CA ASP A 7 21.15 -59.00 0.00
C ASP A 7 21.04 -57.53 -0.42
N PHE A 8 22.10 -56.94 -0.98
CA PHE A 8 22.09 -55.54 -1.41
C PHE A 8 21.55 -55.35 -2.84
N TYR A 9 21.78 -56.32 -3.72
CA TYR A 9 21.27 -56.33 -5.08
C TYR A 9 20.11 -57.32 -5.09
N GLY A 10 18.87 -56.81 -5.15
CA GLY A 10 17.66 -57.62 -5.05
C GLY A 10 17.65 -58.87 -5.94
N ASP A 11 16.75 -59.81 -5.65
CA ASP A 11 16.72 -61.15 -6.24
C ASP A 11 16.97 -61.20 -7.77
N GLU A 12 17.58 -62.29 -8.23
CA GLU A 12 17.99 -62.47 -9.63
C GLU A 12 16.82 -62.21 -10.60
N ASP A 13 15.61 -62.61 -10.23
CA ASP A 13 14.39 -62.38 -11.01
C ASP A 13 14.08 -60.87 -11.18
N THR A 14 14.23 -60.09 -10.11
CA THR A 14 14.07 -58.63 -10.13
C THR A 14 15.15 -57.97 -10.97
N THR A 15 16.39 -58.43 -10.83
CA THR A 15 17.52 -57.90 -11.60
C THR A 15 17.36 -58.17 -13.09
N GLU A 16 16.98 -59.39 -13.49
CA GLU A 16 16.70 -59.74 -14.88
C GLU A 16 15.50 -58.96 -15.44
N SER A 17 14.43 -58.81 -14.66
CA SER A 17 13.26 -58.02 -15.03
C SER A 17 13.61 -56.56 -15.30
N LEU A 18 14.43 -55.94 -14.43
CA LEU A 18 14.88 -54.56 -14.61
C LEU A 18 15.82 -54.41 -15.80
N GLN A 19 16.74 -55.35 -16.01
CA GLN A 19 17.63 -55.33 -17.16
C GLN A 19 16.86 -55.48 -18.47
N ARG A 20 15.85 -56.36 -18.53
CA ARG A 20 14.96 -56.50 -19.69
C ARG A 20 14.18 -55.21 -19.96
N ARG A 21 13.65 -54.56 -18.92
CA ARG A 21 12.98 -53.25 -19.04
C ARG A 21 13.89 -52.14 -19.56
N VAL A 22 15.16 -52.13 -19.17
CA VAL A 22 16.15 -51.17 -19.68
C VAL A 22 16.51 -51.48 -21.14
N ALA A 23 16.66 -52.76 -21.51
CA ALA A 23 16.94 -53.17 -22.88
C ALA A 23 15.78 -52.85 -23.85
N GLU A 24 14.54 -52.94 -23.38
CA GLU A 24 13.33 -52.62 -24.15
C GLU A 24 12.97 -51.13 -24.11
N PHE A 25 13.64 -50.32 -23.28
CA PHE A 25 13.36 -48.90 -23.17
C PHE A 25 13.88 -48.15 -24.40
N ASN A 26 12.96 -47.58 -25.19
CA ASN A 26 13.29 -46.69 -26.30
C ASN A 26 13.20 -45.21 -25.85
N PRO A 27 14.33 -44.50 -25.69
CA PRO A 27 14.34 -43.10 -25.24
C PRO A 27 13.59 -42.16 -26.19
N SER A 28 13.60 -42.47 -27.49
CA SER A 28 12.98 -41.63 -28.53
C SER A 28 11.46 -41.73 -28.52
N ASP A 29 10.93 -42.92 -28.24
CA ASP A 29 9.48 -43.14 -28.12
C ASP A 29 8.95 -42.63 -26.78
N TRP A 30 9.74 -42.78 -25.70
CA TRP A 30 9.43 -42.16 -24.42
C TRP A 30 9.36 -40.62 -24.51
N LEU A 31 10.30 -39.99 -25.23
CA LEU A 31 10.31 -38.55 -25.43
C LEU A 31 9.14 -38.06 -26.31
N ARG A 32 8.77 -38.82 -27.35
CA ARG A 32 7.58 -38.54 -28.18
C ARG A 32 6.28 -38.65 -27.38
N ASN A 33 6.12 -39.70 -26.58
CA ASN A 33 4.94 -39.88 -25.73
C ASN A 33 4.86 -38.84 -24.61
N GLN A 34 6.00 -38.42 -24.03
CA GLN A 34 6.03 -37.31 -23.07
C GLN A 34 5.63 -35.97 -23.70
N ASN A 35 6.05 -35.68 -24.94
CA ASN A 35 5.72 -34.43 -25.60
C ASN A 35 4.26 -34.38 -26.09
N ALA A 36 3.68 -35.53 -26.47
CA ALA A 36 2.26 -35.63 -26.82
C ALA A 36 1.31 -35.46 -25.61
N SER A 37 1.81 -35.67 -24.39
CA SER A 37 1.01 -35.66 -23.15
C SER A 37 1.17 -34.37 -22.32
N ARG A 38 1.84 -33.34 -22.84
CA ARG A 38 2.02 -32.04 -22.13
C ARG A 38 0.80 -31.12 -22.30
N ALA A 39 -0.32 -31.49 -21.70
CA ALA A 39 -1.03 -30.50 -20.90
C ALA A 39 -0.33 -30.44 -19.54
N ARG A 40 0.79 -29.71 -19.47
CA ARG A 40 1.48 -29.46 -18.20
C ARG A 40 0.51 -28.67 -17.31
N PRO A 41 0.26 -29.07 -16.04
CA PRO A 41 -0.14 -28.09 -15.05
C PRO A 41 0.91 -26.98 -15.11
N PRO A 42 0.55 -25.68 -15.09
CA PRO A 42 1.54 -24.64 -15.08
C PRO A 42 2.47 -24.91 -13.89
N GLN A 43 3.73 -25.23 -14.19
CA GLN A 43 4.78 -25.19 -13.18
C GLN A 43 4.66 -23.81 -12.57
N GLN A 44 4.44 -23.72 -11.26
CA GLN A 44 4.67 -22.48 -10.53
C GLN A 44 6.04 -22.00 -10.99
N ALA A 45 6.05 -20.90 -11.75
CA ALA A 45 7.29 -20.31 -12.23
C ALA A 45 8.21 -20.15 -11.02
N ASN A 46 9.50 -20.40 -11.20
CA ASN A 46 10.51 -20.06 -10.20
C ASN A 46 10.47 -18.54 -9.98
N PHE A 47 9.58 -18.06 -9.10
CA PHE A 47 9.39 -16.65 -8.75
C PHE A 47 10.66 -16.01 -8.19
N ALA A 48 11.64 -16.80 -7.77
CA ALA A 48 12.89 -16.32 -7.20
C ALA A 48 13.81 -15.60 -8.21
N GLY A 49 13.73 -15.89 -9.51
CA GLY A 49 14.58 -15.27 -10.54
C GLY A 49 14.11 -13.86 -10.96
N GLU A 50 12.80 -13.67 -11.10
CA GLU A 50 12.17 -12.38 -11.43
C GLU A 50 12.09 -11.44 -10.21
N ALA A 51 12.11 -11.98 -8.98
CA ALA A 51 12.05 -11.21 -7.73
C ALA A 51 13.21 -10.21 -7.53
N SER A 52 14.31 -10.31 -8.29
CA SER A 52 15.45 -9.39 -8.17
C SER A 52 15.17 -7.97 -8.69
N GLN A 53 14.16 -7.79 -9.54
CA GLN A 53 13.72 -6.47 -10.02
C GLN A 53 12.54 -5.90 -9.22
N PHE A 54 11.92 -6.70 -8.36
CA PHE A 54 10.73 -6.30 -7.62
C PHE A 54 11.06 -5.81 -6.22
N HIS A 55 10.40 -4.73 -5.83
CA HIS A 55 10.57 -4.10 -4.54
C HIS A 55 9.38 -4.41 -3.63
N ASN A 56 9.64 -4.76 -2.38
CA ASN A 56 8.56 -4.91 -1.39
C ASN A 56 8.94 -4.20 -0.09
N PRO A 57 8.56 -2.92 0.08
CA PRO A 57 8.86 -2.18 1.31
C PRO A 57 8.15 -2.79 2.54
N TYR A 58 7.18 -3.69 2.34
CA TYR A 58 6.46 -4.41 3.39
C TYR A 58 6.93 -5.85 3.57
N ALA A 59 8.12 -6.19 3.06
CA ALA A 59 8.68 -7.53 3.22
C ALA A 59 8.70 -7.95 4.70
N GLY A 60 8.13 -9.12 5.00
CA GLY A 60 8.04 -9.69 6.36
C GLY A 60 6.99 -9.06 7.28
N VAL A 61 6.21 -8.09 6.81
CA VAL A 61 5.08 -7.54 7.57
C VAL A 61 3.88 -8.48 7.44
N PRO A 62 3.42 -9.14 8.52
CA PRO A 62 2.44 -10.23 8.44
C PRO A 62 1.07 -9.79 7.92
N TYR A 63 0.72 -8.52 8.10
CA TYR A 63 -0.53 -7.91 7.62
C TYR A 63 -0.38 -7.22 6.25
N ALA A 64 0.66 -7.54 5.49
CA ALA A 64 0.88 -7.03 4.14
C ALA A 64 1.05 -8.15 3.12
N TRP A 65 0.76 -7.85 1.86
CA TRP A 65 1.07 -8.74 0.72
C TRP A 65 2.58 -8.96 0.60
N GLN A 66 2.96 -10.22 0.35
CA GLN A 66 4.33 -10.64 0.15
C GLN A 66 4.57 -11.07 -1.31
N LEU A 67 5.77 -10.81 -1.85
CA LEU A 67 6.14 -11.29 -3.20
C LEU A 67 6.16 -12.83 -3.30
N THR A 68 6.18 -13.52 -2.16
CA THR A 68 6.18 -14.99 -2.07
C THR A 68 4.77 -15.60 -2.15
N GLU A 69 3.71 -14.79 -2.26
CA GLU A 69 2.33 -15.26 -2.40
C GLU A 69 1.63 -14.57 -3.57
N LYS A 70 0.63 -15.24 -4.15
CA LYS A 70 -0.24 -14.60 -5.16
C LYS A 70 -1.14 -13.58 -4.47
N VAL A 71 -1.60 -12.58 -5.23
CA VAL A 71 -2.56 -11.59 -4.72
C VAL A 71 -3.83 -12.26 -4.20
N ASP A 72 -4.33 -13.30 -4.88
CA ASP A 72 -5.51 -14.06 -4.44
C ASP A 72 -5.30 -14.76 -3.09
N ASP A 73 -4.13 -15.36 -2.89
CA ASP A 73 -3.78 -16.03 -1.62
C ASP A 73 -3.70 -15.00 -0.48
N PHE A 74 -3.14 -13.82 -0.75
CA PHE A 74 -3.15 -12.69 0.18
C PHE A 74 -4.56 -12.20 0.53
N LEU A 75 -5.43 -12.06 -0.46
CA LEU A 75 -6.82 -11.64 -0.26
C LEU A 75 -7.63 -12.68 0.55
N ALA A 76 -7.35 -13.96 0.37
CA ALA A 76 -7.94 -15.04 1.17
C ALA A 76 -7.39 -15.07 2.60
N ARG A 77 -6.11 -14.75 2.78
CA ARG A 77 -5.43 -14.70 4.08
C ARG A 77 -5.85 -13.49 4.93
N LEU A 78 -6.07 -12.34 4.30
CA LEU A 78 -6.40 -11.07 4.97
C LEU A 78 -7.63 -10.36 4.37
N PRO A 79 -8.82 -10.98 4.39
CA PRO A 79 -10.06 -10.35 3.96
C PRO A 79 -10.45 -9.20 4.92
N PRO A 80 -10.51 -7.92 4.46
CA PRO A 80 -10.75 -6.78 5.35
C PRO A 80 -12.07 -6.83 6.13
N LEU A 81 -13.08 -7.53 5.58
CA LEU A 81 -14.36 -7.71 6.25
C LEU A 81 -14.23 -8.50 7.56
N THR A 82 -13.42 -9.56 7.60
CA THR A 82 -13.36 -10.49 8.74
C THR A 82 -12.08 -10.37 9.56
N THR A 83 -10.97 -9.91 8.98
CA THR A 83 -9.72 -9.62 9.72
C THR A 83 -9.99 -8.54 10.77
N GLU A 84 -9.77 -8.87 12.05
CA GLU A 84 -9.99 -7.94 13.17
C GLU A 84 -8.85 -6.92 13.29
N GLN A 85 -9.21 -5.68 13.60
CA GLN A 85 -8.25 -4.62 13.87
C GLN A 85 -7.67 -4.79 15.27
N SER A 86 -6.35 -4.80 15.35
CA SER A 86 -5.59 -4.86 16.61
C SER A 86 -4.31 -4.04 16.50
N GLU A 87 -3.54 -3.94 17.59
CA GLU A 87 -2.20 -3.35 17.53
C GLU A 87 -1.25 -4.15 16.62
N GLN A 88 -1.46 -5.46 16.50
CA GLN A 88 -0.67 -6.34 15.64
C GLN A 88 -1.12 -6.30 14.18
N VAL A 89 -2.37 -5.88 13.91
CA VAL A 89 -2.94 -5.73 12.56
C VAL A 89 -3.68 -4.40 12.50
N PRO A 90 -2.94 -3.27 12.46
CA PRO A 90 -3.58 -1.96 12.45
C PRO A 90 -4.22 -1.66 11.07
N TRP A 91 -3.61 -2.19 10.01
CA TRP A 91 -3.98 -2.03 8.60
C TRP A 91 -3.62 -3.27 7.80
N ILE A 92 -4.24 -3.42 6.63
CA ILE A 92 -3.82 -4.39 5.62
C ILE A 92 -3.18 -3.63 4.46
N PHE A 93 -1.97 -4.02 4.03
CA PHE A 93 -1.19 -3.29 3.02
C PHE A 93 -0.91 -4.12 1.77
N ILE A 94 -0.80 -3.45 0.63
CA ILE A 94 -0.23 -3.98 -0.60
C ILE A 94 0.65 -2.91 -1.26
N CYS A 95 1.81 -3.29 -1.76
CA CYS A 95 2.71 -2.40 -2.50
C CYS A 95 2.58 -2.61 -4.00
N ASN A 96 2.98 -1.59 -4.76
CA ASN A 96 3.29 -1.73 -6.17
C ASN A 96 4.77 -2.17 -6.28
N PRO A 97 5.06 -3.39 -6.78
CA PRO A 97 6.41 -3.95 -6.74
C PRO A 97 7.37 -3.33 -7.75
N TYR A 98 6.89 -2.51 -8.68
CA TYR A 98 7.68 -1.90 -9.75
C TYR A 98 8.27 -0.54 -9.38
N ILE A 99 7.87 0.04 -8.24
CA ILE A 99 8.33 1.37 -7.81
C ILE A 99 9.18 1.23 -6.55
N PRO A 100 10.49 1.55 -6.60
CA PRO A 100 11.38 1.41 -5.45
C PRO A 100 10.98 2.35 -4.32
N ARG A 101 11.01 1.82 -3.09
CA ARG A 101 10.71 2.53 -1.84
C ARG A 101 11.60 2.02 -0.72
N ALA A 102 11.83 2.85 0.30
CA ALA A 102 12.59 2.44 1.47
C ALA A 102 11.83 1.35 2.27
N ASP A 103 12.58 0.39 2.80
CA ASP A 103 12.01 -0.70 3.61
C ASP A 103 11.38 -0.16 4.89
N LYS A 104 10.15 -0.60 5.20
CA LYS A 104 9.42 -0.18 6.40
C LYS A 104 10.17 -0.53 7.70
N ARG A 105 11.05 -1.53 7.69
CA ARG A 105 11.88 -1.94 8.85
C ARG A 105 13.09 -1.04 9.08
N GLN A 106 13.57 -0.34 8.05
CA GLN A 106 14.72 0.58 8.14
C GLN A 106 14.29 2.04 8.33
N SER A 107 13.01 2.34 8.09
CA SER A 107 12.44 3.64 8.44
C SER A 107 12.19 3.70 9.95
N ASP A 108 13.25 3.96 10.72
CA ASP A 108 13.21 4.28 12.16
C ASP A 108 12.35 5.52 12.42
N SER A 109 11.03 5.35 12.42
CA SER A 109 10.08 6.36 12.90
C SER A 109 9.23 5.76 14.01
N GLU A 110 9.88 5.21 15.04
CA GLU A 110 9.26 4.86 16.33
C GLU A 110 8.62 6.08 17.03
N LEU A 111 8.90 7.30 16.56
CA LEU A 111 8.75 8.53 17.35
C LEU A 111 7.35 9.18 17.32
N LEU A 112 6.49 8.87 16.34
CA LEU A 112 5.13 9.44 16.27
C LEU A 112 4.08 8.32 16.38
N LYS A 113 3.76 7.94 17.63
CA LYS A 113 2.64 7.03 17.94
C LYS A 113 1.38 7.49 17.22
N GLY A 114 0.84 6.64 16.34
CA GLY A 114 -0.39 6.88 15.57
C GLY A 114 -0.21 7.19 14.07
N ASN A 115 1.01 7.47 13.60
CA ASN A 115 1.27 7.82 12.19
C ASN A 115 2.21 6.84 11.46
N GLN A 116 2.49 5.67 12.05
CA GLN A 116 3.41 4.64 11.53
C GLN A 116 2.85 3.84 10.34
N ASP A 117 1.62 4.16 9.92
CA ASP A 117 0.84 3.39 8.96
C ASP A 117 0.65 4.08 7.60
N GLU A 118 1.48 5.08 7.32
CA GLU A 118 1.43 5.82 6.06
C GLU A 118 2.25 5.15 4.94
N ALA A 119 2.41 5.83 3.80
CA ALA A 119 3.08 5.29 2.62
C ALA A 119 4.51 4.84 2.93
N PRO A 120 5.08 3.90 2.15
CA PRO A 120 6.48 3.55 2.28
C PRO A 120 7.34 4.78 1.91
N VAL A 121 8.37 5.02 2.72
CA VAL A 121 9.13 6.28 2.72
C VAL A 121 10.02 6.37 1.47
N GLU A 122 10.26 7.60 0.99
CA GLU A 122 11.27 7.88 -0.04
C GLU A 122 12.67 7.93 0.58
N GLU A 123 13.67 7.37 -0.10
CA GLU A 123 15.06 7.39 0.37
C GLU A 123 15.60 8.82 0.56
N GLY A 124 16.21 9.06 1.72
CA GLY A 124 16.69 10.38 2.13
C GLY A 124 15.60 11.35 2.58
N SER A 125 14.40 10.85 2.91
CA SER A 125 13.35 11.63 3.57
C SER A 125 13.81 12.14 4.94
N LYS A 126 13.54 13.42 5.19
CA LYS A 126 13.83 14.13 6.45
C LYS A 126 12.56 14.28 7.27
N LEU A 127 11.86 13.18 7.52
CA LEU A 127 10.52 13.18 8.12
C LEU A 127 10.46 13.98 9.42
N GLU A 128 11.36 13.71 10.37
CA GLU A 128 11.39 14.39 11.68
C GLU A 128 11.49 15.92 11.53
N TRP A 129 12.44 16.39 10.73
CA TRP A 129 12.64 17.82 10.47
C TRP A 129 11.42 18.47 9.83
N VAL A 130 10.80 17.80 8.85
CA VAL A 130 9.58 18.29 8.20
C VAL A 130 8.41 18.37 9.19
N VAL A 131 8.22 17.35 10.01
CA VAL A 131 7.12 17.33 10.99
C VAL A 131 7.32 18.43 12.03
N GLN A 132 8.53 18.56 12.57
CA GLN A 132 8.86 19.60 13.54
C GLN A 132 8.59 21.00 12.97
N GLY A 133 9.13 21.31 11.78
CA GLY A 133 8.91 22.61 11.15
C GLY A 133 7.43 22.84 10.76
N GLY A 134 6.71 21.78 10.40
CA GLY A 134 5.27 21.86 10.13
C GLY A 134 4.45 22.19 11.38
N ILE A 135 4.76 21.55 12.51
CA ILE A 135 4.13 21.86 13.81
C ILE A 135 4.44 23.28 14.25
N GLU A 136 5.70 23.73 14.15
CA GLU A 136 6.09 25.10 14.46
C GLU A 136 5.33 26.11 13.60
N ARG A 137 5.19 25.83 12.30
CA ARG A 137 4.45 26.69 11.39
C ARG A 137 2.97 26.82 11.75
N LEU A 138 2.37 25.73 12.22
CA LEU A 138 1.00 25.69 12.71
C LEU A 138 0.84 26.40 14.07
N GLN A 139 1.84 26.33 14.95
CA GLN A 139 1.88 27.09 16.19
C GLN A 139 1.92 28.60 15.91
N MET A 140 2.77 29.04 14.98
CA MET A 140 2.82 30.45 14.56
C MET A 140 1.45 30.95 14.04
N LEU A 141 0.69 30.09 13.35
CA LEU A 141 -0.66 30.44 12.89
C LEU A 141 -1.63 30.66 14.07
N GLN A 142 -1.53 29.86 15.13
CA GLN A 142 -2.32 30.06 16.36
C GLN A 142 -1.92 31.34 17.09
N ASP A 143 -0.62 31.62 17.15
CA ASP A 143 -0.09 32.82 17.82
C ASP A 143 -0.57 34.10 17.12
N VAL A 144 -0.55 34.12 15.78
CA VAL A 144 -1.13 35.23 15.00
C VAL A 144 -2.62 35.39 15.30
N HIS A 145 -3.38 34.29 15.42
CA HIS A 145 -4.79 34.38 15.78
C HIS A 145 -4.99 35.03 17.15
N ARG A 146 -4.22 34.60 18.15
CA ARG A 146 -4.26 35.14 19.52
C ARG A 146 -3.91 36.63 19.56
N MET A 147 -2.81 37.02 18.91
CA MET A 147 -2.37 38.42 18.84
C MET A 147 -3.42 39.34 18.19
N LEU A 148 -4.10 38.87 17.14
CA LEU A 148 -5.15 39.64 16.48
C LEU A 148 -6.38 39.85 17.37
N GLN A 149 -6.73 38.86 18.19
CA GLN A 149 -7.80 38.98 19.18
C GLN A 149 -7.43 39.96 20.29
N GLU A 150 -6.23 39.84 20.85
CA GLU A 150 -5.72 40.72 21.91
C GLU A 150 -5.58 42.18 21.47
N ALA A 151 -5.25 42.41 20.19
CA ALA A 151 -5.16 43.76 19.61
C ALA A 151 -6.53 44.45 19.40
N GLY A 152 -7.64 43.83 19.80
CA GLY A 152 -8.99 44.40 19.74
C GLY A 152 -9.47 44.72 18.32
N LYS A 153 -8.97 43.99 17.31
CA LYS A 153 -9.35 44.22 15.90
C LYS A 153 -10.79 43.76 15.66
N SER A 154 -11.43 44.35 14.65
CA SER A 154 -12.80 43.96 14.30
C SER A 154 -12.86 42.49 13.82
N PRO A 155 -13.94 41.75 14.10
CA PRO A 155 -14.07 40.35 13.69
C PRO A 155 -13.88 40.10 12.19
N SER A 156 -14.36 41.02 11.34
CA SER A 156 -14.21 40.93 9.88
C SER A 156 -12.75 41.08 9.43
N PHE A 157 -11.98 41.94 10.11
CA PHE A 157 -10.55 42.09 9.87
C PHE A 157 -9.79 40.82 10.27
N ILE A 158 -10.07 40.29 11.47
CA ILE A 158 -9.46 39.04 11.97
C ILE A 158 -9.75 37.90 11.00
N GLN A 159 -11.01 37.71 10.58
CA GLN A 159 -11.36 36.64 9.66
C GLN A 159 -10.61 36.74 8.32
N ARG A 160 -10.52 37.94 7.75
CA ARG A 160 -9.81 38.17 6.49
C ARG A 160 -8.32 37.87 6.60
N GLU A 161 -7.67 38.37 7.65
CA GLU A 161 -6.24 38.12 7.86
C GLU A 161 -5.97 36.64 8.16
N MET A 162 -6.80 36.01 9.00
CA MET A 162 -6.68 34.58 9.29
C MET A 162 -6.85 33.71 8.04
N ASN A 163 -7.74 34.06 7.11
CA ASN A 163 -7.87 33.33 5.84
C ASN A 163 -6.59 33.39 5.01
N LYS A 164 -5.93 34.56 4.96
CA LYS A 164 -4.63 34.74 4.29
C LYS A 164 -3.55 33.90 4.97
N GLN A 165 -3.48 33.95 6.30
CA GLN A 165 -2.47 33.24 7.09
C GLN A 165 -2.65 31.72 7.03
N ARG A 166 -3.89 31.22 7.03
CA ARG A 166 -4.22 29.80 6.82
C ARG A 166 -3.75 29.33 5.44
N LYS A 167 -4.10 30.06 4.37
CA LYS A 167 -3.67 29.71 3.01
C LYS A 167 -2.14 29.66 2.91
N LYS A 168 -1.45 30.64 3.51
CA LYS A 168 0.02 30.67 3.54
C LYS A 168 0.59 29.50 4.35
N ALA A 169 0.05 29.21 5.53
CA ALA A 169 0.52 28.12 6.38
C ALA A 169 0.38 26.74 5.70
N GLY A 170 -0.75 26.49 5.03
CA GLY A 170 -0.93 25.25 4.27
C GLY A 170 0.12 25.09 3.16
N LEU A 171 0.38 26.15 2.39
CA LEU A 171 1.43 26.14 1.36
C LEU A 171 2.83 25.95 1.96
N ASP A 172 3.15 26.64 3.06
CA ASP A 172 4.45 26.53 3.73
C ASP A 172 4.70 25.08 4.21
N VAL A 173 3.68 24.42 4.79
CA VAL A 173 3.77 23.01 5.21
C VAL A 173 4.00 22.08 4.02
N LEU A 174 3.30 22.29 2.90
CA LEU A 174 3.50 21.48 1.69
C LEU A 174 4.88 21.71 1.06
N HIS A 175 5.36 22.95 1.00
CA HIS A 175 6.70 23.26 0.49
C HIS A 175 7.79 22.64 1.36
N LEU A 176 7.63 22.71 2.68
CA LEU A 176 8.54 22.09 3.63
C LEU A 176 8.59 20.57 3.42
N ALA A 177 7.44 19.93 3.26
CA ALA A 177 7.33 18.51 2.99
C ALA A 177 8.05 18.12 1.70
N HIS A 178 7.87 18.90 0.63
CA HIS A 178 8.55 18.66 -0.63
C HIS A 178 10.08 18.80 -0.51
N ALA A 179 10.56 19.85 0.19
CA ALA A 179 11.98 20.09 0.44
C ALA A 179 12.64 18.97 1.27
N GLY A 180 11.89 18.38 2.22
CA GLY A 180 12.35 17.26 3.04
C GLY A 180 12.03 15.87 2.48
N LYS A 181 11.58 15.76 1.21
CA LYS A 181 11.16 14.51 0.55
C LYS A 181 10.05 13.71 1.26
N VAL A 182 9.16 14.39 1.97
CA VAL A 182 7.91 13.83 2.51
C VAL A 182 6.80 14.12 1.52
N ARG A 183 6.86 13.49 0.34
CA ARG A 183 6.04 13.87 -0.83
C ARG A 183 4.81 12.98 -1.05
N THR A 184 4.70 11.88 -0.34
CA THR A 184 3.59 10.94 -0.53
C THR A 184 2.25 11.57 -0.17
N GLY A 185 1.20 11.09 -0.82
CA GLY A 185 -0.18 11.42 -0.48
C GLY A 185 -1.12 10.32 -0.96
N LYS A 186 -2.40 10.44 -0.61
CA LYS A 186 -3.37 9.37 -0.86
C LYS A 186 -4.74 9.86 -1.28
N TRP A 187 -5.35 9.12 -2.20
CA TRP A 187 -6.80 9.14 -2.42
C TRP A 187 -7.50 8.38 -1.30
N LEU A 188 -8.51 9.00 -0.69
CA LEU A 188 -9.31 8.44 0.41
C LEU A 188 -10.63 7.90 -0.14
N LEU A 189 -10.83 6.58 -0.06
CA LEU A 189 -12.05 5.89 -0.45
C LEU A 189 -12.77 5.38 0.81
N PHE A 190 -14.07 5.63 0.90
CA PHE A 190 -14.92 5.17 2.01
C PHE A 190 -15.88 4.12 1.47
N CYS A 191 -15.64 2.86 1.82
CA CYS A 191 -16.34 1.71 1.29
C CYS A 191 -17.28 1.10 2.34
N PRO A 192 -18.57 0.86 2.03
CA PRO A 192 -19.45 0.11 2.92
C PRO A 192 -18.87 -1.27 3.25
N PRO A 193 -19.08 -1.81 4.46
CA PRO A 193 -18.58 -3.14 4.84
C PRO A 193 -19.00 -4.26 3.88
N ALA A 194 -20.22 -4.19 3.33
CA ALA A 194 -20.74 -5.20 2.40
C ALA A 194 -19.91 -5.35 1.11
N GLU A 195 -19.22 -4.29 0.68
CA GLU A 195 -18.46 -4.24 -0.58
C GLU A 195 -16.95 -4.25 -0.37
N VAL A 196 -16.48 -4.25 0.89
CA VAL A 196 -15.06 -3.95 1.18
C VAL A 196 -14.11 -4.99 0.60
N ASN A 197 -14.47 -6.28 0.65
CA ASN A 197 -13.62 -7.34 0.11
C ASN A 197 -13.48 -7.25 -1.42
N GLU A 198 -14.59 -7.03 -2.12
CA GLU A 198 -14.60 -6.88 -3.58
C GLU A 198 -13.82 -5.63 -4.02
N THR A 199 -14.10 -4.49 -3.38
CA THR A 199 -13.40 -3.23 -3.66
C THR A 199 -11.90 -3.36 -3.39
N TRP A 200 -11.53 -4.02 -2.29
CA TRP A 200 -10.12 -4.26 -1.94
C TRP A 200 -9.43 -5.20 -2.93
N ALA A 201 -10.10 -6.27 -3.38
CA ALA A 201 -9.55 -7.18 -4.38
C ALA A 201 -9.19 -6.44 -5.68
N ILE A 202 -10.12 -5.63 -6.20
CA ILE A 202 -9.89 -4.82 -7.42
C ILE A 202 -8.67 -3.91 -7.24
N LEU A 203 -8.58 -3.19 -6.11
CA LEU A 203 -7.48 -2.28 -5.82
C LEU A 203 -6.16 -3.01 -5.61
N ALA A 204 -6.18 -4.18 -4.97
CA ALA A 204 -5.01 -5.00 -4.71
C ALA A 204 -4.39 -5.48 -6.02
N HIS A 205 -5.18 -6.06 -6.92
CA HIS A 205 -4.69 -6.46 -8.25
C HIS A 205 -4.16 -5.28 -9.05
N ALA A 206 -4.91 -4.18 -9.13
CA ALA A 206 -4.48 -3.00 -9.88
C ALA A 206 -3.20 -2.37 -9.31
N THR A 207 -3.01 -2.40 -7.99
CA THR A 207 -1.77 -1.92 -7.35
C THR A 207 -0.60 -2.85 -7.65
N ALA A 208 -0.77 -4.17 -7.51
CA ALA A 208 0.28 -5.15 -7.79
C ALA A 208 0.68 -5.19 -9.28
N ASN A 209 -0.23 -4.83 -10.18
CA ASN A 209 -0.02 -4.79 -11.64
C ASN A 209 0.50 -3.43 -12.15
N ASN A 210 0.97 -2.54 -11.28
CA ASN A 210 1.49 -1.22 -11.64
C ASN A 210 0.47 -0.28 -12.34
N GLU A 211 -0.82 -0.50 -12.12
CA GLU A 211 -1.87 0.34 -12.71
C GLU A 211 -2.23 1.53 -11.82
N LEU A 212 -2.07 1.38 -10.50
CA LEU A 212 -2.28 2.44 -9.52
C LEU A 212 -0.96 3.08 -9.11
N GLY A 213 -0.93 3.74 -7.94
CA GLY A 213 0.27 4.40 -7.46
C GLY A 213 1.21 3.43 -6.73
N ILE A 214 1.83 3.88 -5.64
CA ILE A 214 2.98 3.20 -5.01
C ILE A 214 2.59 2.11 -4.02
N ALA A 215 1.40 2.22 -3.44
CA ALA A 215 0.86 1.30 -2.45
C ALA A 215 -0.64 1.55 -2.25
N ALA A 216 -1.30 0.62 -1.58
CA ALA A 216 -2.63 0.82 -1.03
C ALA A 216 -2.73 0.22 0.38
N LYS A 217 -3.68 0.73 1.17
CA LYS A 217 -4.03 0.15 2.47
C LYS A 217 -5.52 0.15 2.71
N VAL A 218 -6.01 -0.80 3.50
CA VAL A 218 -7.42 -0.89 3.92
C VAL A 218 -7.54 -1.12 5.42
N ALA A 219 -8.55 -0.48 6.02
CA ALA A 219 -8.86 -0.65 7.43
C ALA A 219 -9.48 -2.04 7.70
N PRO A 220 -8.92 -2.83 8.64
CA PRO A 220 -9.51 -4.09 9.09
C PRO A 220 -10.82 -3.85 9.86
N ARG A 221 -11.47 -4.92 10.32
CA ARG A 221 -12.73 -4.85 11.06
C ARG A 221 -12.54 -4.16 12.40
N PRO A 222 -13.18 -2.99 12.63
CA PRO A 222 -13.04 -2.31 13.91
C PRO A 222 -13.64 -3.18 15.03
N GLN A 223 -13.10 -3.04 16.24
CA GLN A 223 -13.61 -3.78 17.41
C GLN A 223 -15.04 -3.37 17.79
N SER A 224 -15.41 -2.10 17.57
CA SER A 224 -16.80 -1.65 17.64
C SER A 224 -17.43 -1.74 16.25
N ASP A 225 -18.20 -2.79 16.05
CA ASP A 225 -18.87 -3.08 14.78
C ASP A 225 -20.12 -2.20 14.66
N ASP A 226 -19.94 -0.90 14.35
CA ASP A 226 -21.04 -0.13 13.75
C ASP A 226 -21.12 -0.54 12.28
N PRO A 227 -22.12 -1.36 11.88
CA PRO A 227 -22.22 -1.88 10.52
C PRO A 227 -22.46 -0.77 9.48
N ARG A 228 -22.75 0.45 9.93
CA ARG A 228 -22.93 1.63 9.08
C ARG A 228 -21.64 2.40 8.82
N ARG A 229 -20.54 2.06 9.53
CA ARG A 229 -19.28 2.77 9.37
C ARG A 229 -18.51 2.21 8.18
N ASP A 230 -18.28 3.08 7.20
CA ASP A 230 -17.43 2.75 6.06
C ASP A 230 -16.02 2.35 6.48
N ARG A 231 -15.44 1.42 5.72
CA ARG A 231 -14.02 1.07 5.75
C ARG A 231 -13.24 2.06 4.91
N LEU A 232 -12.20 2.62 5.52
CA LEU A 232 -11.27 3.49 4.81
C LEU A 232 -10.32 2.63 3.98
N ILE A 233 -10.22 2.94 2.70
CA ILE A 233 -9.20 2.44 1.79
C ILE A 233 -8.41 3.65 1.27
N CYS A 234 -7.08 3.55 1.29
CA CYS A 234 -6.21 4.59 0.75
C CYS A 234 -5.41 4.04 -0.42
N VAL A 235 -5.29 4.83 -1.49
CA VAL A 235 -4.41 4.55 -2.64
C VAL A 235 -3.37 5.66 -2.71
N TYR A 236 -2.10 5.29 -2.59
CA TYR A 236 -1.00 6.23 -2.46
C TYR A 236 -0.36 6.58 -3.79
N THR A 237 0.05 7.84 -3.97
CA THR A 237 0.97 8.25 -5.04
C THR A 237 2.31 8.69 -4.47
N ALA A 238 3.31 8.74 -5.35
CA ALA A 238 4.70 9.05 -5.01
C ALA A 238 4.89 10.49 -4.52
N ASP A 239 4.23 11.42 -5.21
CA ASP A 239 4.39 12.85 -5.03
C ASP A 239 3.05 13.55 -5.16
N PHE A 240 2.61 14.24 -4.12
CA PHE A 240 1.39 15.02 -4.12
C PHE A 240 1.46 16.26 -5.03
N HIS A 241 2.65 16.67 -5.49
CA HIS A 241 2.83 17.77 -6.43
C HIS A 241 2.84 17.30 -7.89
N ASP A 242 3.06 16.01 -8.14
CA ASP A 242 2.93 15.41 -9.46
C ASP A 242 1.46 15.22 -9.83
N LYS A 243 0.87 16.29 -10.34
CA LYS A 243 -0.54 16.30 -10.79
C LYS A 243 -0.80 15.28 -11.90
N ALA A 244 0.20 14.95 -12.72
CA ALA A 244 0.03 13.98 -13.78
C ALA A 244 -0.15 12.57 -13.19
N ASP A 245 0.68 12.17 -12.22
CA ASP A 245 0.52 10.88 -11.54
C ASP A 245 -0.74 10.84 -10.66
N VAL A 246 -1.02 11.90 -9.91
CA VAL A 246 -2.25 12.01 -9.10
C VAL A 246 -3.50 11.88 -9.96
N GLY A 247 -3.53 12.56 -11.12
CA GLY A 247 -4.61 12.49 -12.10
C GLY A 247 -4.70 11.14 -12.80
N ARG A 248 -3.57 10.53 -13.17
CA ARG A 248 -3.49 9.18 -13.75
C ARG A 248 -4.10 8.14 -12.83
N VAL A 249 -3.73 8.16 -11.54
CA VAL A 249 -4.29 7.23 -10.54
C VAL A 249 -5.79 7.47 -10.36
N LEU A 250 -6.25 8.72 -10.29
CA LEU A 250 -7.68 9.03 -10.23
C LEU A 250 -8.44 8.51 -11.46
N GLN A 251 -7.87 8.69 -12.65
CA GLN A 251 -8.46 8.21 -13.89
C GLN A 251 -8.59 6.69 -13.89
N ARG A 252 -7.56 5.96 -13.43
CA ARG A 252 -7.64 4.51 -13.28
C ARG A 252 -8.71 4.09 -12.27
N LEU A 253 -8.85 4.81 -11.15
CA LEU A 253 -9.93 4.57 -10.18
C LEU A 253 -11.33 4.77 -10.79
N ARG A 254 -11.50 5.71 -11.73
CA ARG A 254 -12.76 5.88 -12.48
C ARG A 254 -13.04 4.70 -13.41
N GLU A 255 -12.03 4.25 -14.15
CA GLU A 255 -12.13 3.09 -15.05
C GLU A 255 -12.48 1.80 -14.31
N LEU A 256 -11.95 1.63 -13.10
CA LEU A 256 -12.28 0.52 -12.19
C LEU A 256 -13.67 0.69 -11.53
N ARG A 257 -14.42 1.75 -11.87
CA ARG A 257 -15.74 2.08 -11.30
C ARG A 257 -15.71 2.19 -9.78
N LEU A 258 -14.71 2.87 -9.22
CA LEU A 258 -14.56 3.09 -7.77
C LEU A 258 -14.85 4.54 -7.34
N VAL A 259 -15.20 5.42 -8.28
CA VAL A 259 -15.47 6.84 -8.04
C VAL A 259 -16.95 7.18 -8.30
N GLU A 260 -17.38 7.14 -9.56
CA GLU A 260 -18.67 7.67 -10.00
C GLU A 260 -19.85 6.77 -9.64
N SER A 261 -19.66 5.46 -9.74
CA SER A 261 -20.65 4.44 -9.35
C SER A 261 -21.08 4.55 -7.89
N LYS A 262 -20.24 5.12 -7.03
CA LYS A 262 -20.45 5.22 -5.57
C LYS A 262 -21.01 6.57 -5.14
N GLY A 263 -21.19 7.53 -6.06
CA GLY A 263 -21.81 8.84 -5.80
C GLY A 263 -21.09 9.74 -4.78
N ARG A 264 -19.86 9.39 -4.35
CA ARG A 264 -19.12 10.08 -3.30
C ARG A 264 -17.83 10.69 -3.84
N VAL A 265 -17.58 11.93 -3.42
CA VAL A 265 -16.35 12.64 -3.76
C VAL A 265 -15.19 12.01 -3.01
N LEU A 266 -14.19 11.51 -3.74
CA LEU A 266 -12.89 11.18 -3.15
C LEU A 266 -12.10 12.44 -2.90
N TYR A 267 -11.32 12.43 -1.82
CA TYR A 267 -10.41 13.51 -1.46
C TYR A 267 -8.98 13.00 -1.45
N TYR A 268 -8.06 13.86 -1.89
CA TYR A 268 -6.63 13.58 -1.88
C TYR A 268 -5.94 14.30 -0.72
N LYS A 269 -5.32 13.54 0.17
CA LYS A 269 -4.65 14.05 1.38
C LYS A 269 -3.14 13.75 1.32
N PRO A 270 -2.27 14.78 1.40
CA PRO A 270 -0.84 14.61 1.58
C PRO A 270 -0.50 13.96 2.92
N ASP A 271 0.49 13.07 2.97
CA ASP A 271 0.88 12.38 4.20
C ASP A 271 1.38 13.35 5.27
N ILE A 272 2.03 14.45 4.85
CA ILE A 272 2.43 15.51 5.77
C ILE A 272 1.26 16.03 6.60
N TYR A 273 0.06 16.18 6.03
CA TYR A 273 -1.11 16.62 6.78
C TYR A 273 -1.53 15.60 7.84
N THR A 274 -1.32 14.30 7.63
CA THR A 274 -1.50 13.32 8.70
C THR A 274 -0.44 13.49 9.77
N TYR A 275 0.84 13.59 9.40
CA TYR A 275 1.94 13.69 10.35
C TYR A 275 1.83 14.89 11.29
N VAL A 276 1.39 16.06 10.79
CA VAL A 276 1.23 17.28 11.61
C VAL A 276 -0.19 17.45 12.18
N GLY A 277 -1.05 16.44 12.08
CA GLY A 277 -2.39 16.46 12.70
C GLY A 277 -3.44 17.33 12.01
N ILE A 278 -3.23 17.70 10.73
CA ILE A 278 -4.26 18.36 9.92
C ILE A 278 -5.28 17.30 9.47
N ALA A 279 -6.35 17.19 10.25
CA ALA A 279 -7.54 16.38 9.96
C ALA A 279 -8.79 17.25 9.76
N HIS A 280 -9.93 16.64 9.42
CA HIS A 280 -11.20 17.36 9.38
C HIS A 280 -11.51 17.97 10.75
N GLY A 281 -11.89 19.26 10.78
CA GLY A 281 -12.17 19.97 12.04
C GLY A 281 -10.93 20.34 12.86
N ASN A 282 -9.73 20.31 12.26
CA ASN A 282 -8.50 20.74 12.94
C ASN A 282 -8.62 22.18 13.51
N PRO A 283 -7.92 22.48 14.62
CA PRO A 283 -8.05 23.76 15.32
C PRO A 283 -7.57 24.98 14.52
N TRP A 284 -6.82 24.75 13.43
CA TRP A 284 -6.29 25.83 12.58
C TRP A 284 -7.27 26.27 11.49
N GLY A 285 -8.34 25.50 11.25
CA GLY A 285 -9.29 25.74 10.16
C GLY A 285 -8.68 25.53 8.77
N LEU A 286 -7.68 24.65 8.66
CA LEU A 286 -7.06 24.28 7.38
C LEU A 286 -7.88 23.18 6.69
N ALA A 287 -7.89 23.18 5.36
CA ALA A 287 -8.44 22.05 4.61
C ALA A 287 -7.55 20.81 4.80
N ALA A 288 -8.17 19.65 5.03
CA ALA A 288 -7.45 18.38 5.25
C ALA A 288 -7.11 17.64 3.95
N SER A 289 -7.47 18.19 2.80
CA SER A 289 -7.20 17.68 1.47
C SER A 289 -6.77 18.81 0.55
N ILE A 290 -5.99 18.47 -0.49
CA ILE A 290 -5.51 19.44 -1.48
C ILE A 290 -6.15 19.24 -2.85
N TYR A 291 -6.67 18.04 -3.13
CA TYR A 291 -7.45 17.74 -4.34
C TYR A 291 -8.72 16.97 -4.03
N SER A 292 -9.62 16.94 -5.00
CA SER A 292 -10.85 16.16 -5.01
C SER A 292 -11.03 15.41 -6.33
N SER A 293 -11.84 14.36 -6.33
CA SER A 293 -12.23 13.64 -7.56
C SER A 293 -13.02 14.47 -8.57
N ARG A 294 -13.42 15.71 -8.21
CA ARG A 294 -14.05 16.67 -9.12
C ARG A 294 -13.03 17.54 -9.85
N ASP A 295 -11.77 17.52 -9.42
CA ASP A 295 -10.73 18.33 -10.02
C ASP A 295 -10.35 17.74 -11.38
N VAL A 296 -9.97 18.65 -12.29
CA VAL A 296 -9.40 18.32 -13.59
C VAL A 296 -7.89 18.48 -13.47
N PHE A 297 -7.15 17.43 -13.84
CA PHE A 297 -5.70 17.35 -13.75
C PHE A 297 -5.07 17.57 -15.12
#